data_AF-A0A8T7K5U4-F1
#
_entry.id   AF-A0A8T7K5U4-F1
#
_cell.length_a   1.000
_cell.length_b   1.000
_cell.length_c   1.000
_cell.angle_alpha   90.00
_cell.angle_beta   90.00
_cell.angle_gamma   90.00
#
_symmetry.space_group_name_H-M   'P 1'
#
loop_
_entity.id
_entity.type
_entity.pdbx_description
1 polymer ?
#
loop_
_entity_poly.entity_id
_entity_poly.type
_entity_poly.pdbx_seq_one_letter_code
_entity_poly.pdbx_strand_id
1 'polypeptide(L)'
;MATFTLHITRPDGRIPQFGDTDSGRLFKLHPAYQKMTVAAAKKTYLHLADYAALPDDAAYYDEDILDHRPLVAAANGLFPRADFRAFAGDCLDEYIVAGLARSAPPASSEGALMRADRLALQTPSAHFSDSQADKEITPPADAQSTRLQFPGARSLRAGLRLHAYPDFGLYIFRSPRLYLAVRCGSLGQRGNGGHAHSDQLSIELWVDDQPQIVDPGTYIYTPLPAQRNRYRSAAVHFAPRFAAEPADLSLLFRMPDVFRAQCLYAGVAGFAGTHSAYGTPITRLIRILDDALEIYDTPGTHTQPAAVPHSNGYGKLLAKHAPSAARE
;
A
#
# COMPACT_ATOMS: atom_id res chain seq x y z
N MET A 1 14.25 0.11 4.01
CA MET A 1 12.99 0.72 4.49
C MET A 1 12.74 2.07 3.87
N ALA A 2 13.63 3.07 4.00
CA ALA A 2 13.42 4.39 3.38
C ALA A 2 13.18 4.35 1.85
N THR A 3 14.02 3.68 1.07
CA THR A 3 13.80 3.52 -0.39
C THR A 3 12.47 2.83 -0.71
N PHE A 4 12.08 1.82 0.07
CA PHE A 4 10.77 1.17 -0.06
C PHE A 4 9.63 2.16 0.21
N THR A 5 9.76 2.99 1.24
CA THR A 5 8.82 4.07 1.54
C THR A 5 8.70 5.07 0.38
N LEU A 6 9.81 5.50 -0.23
CA LEU A 6 9.76 6.39 -1.41
C LEU A 6 8.96 5.75 -2.55
N HIS A 7 9.24 4.49 -2.87
CA HIS A 7 8.61 3.79 -3.99
C HIS A 7 7.12 3.50 -3.74
N ILE A 8 6.77 3.11 -2.51
CA ILE A 8 5.39 2.78 -2.16
C ILE A 8 4.52 4.01 -1.89
N THR A 9 5.09 5.20 -1.68
CA THR A 9 4.29 6.41 -1.41
C THR A 9 3.40 6.74 -2.60
N ARG A 10 2.09 6.81 -2.34
CA ARG A 10 1.02 7.15 -3.28
C ARG A 10 1.12 8.61 -3.73
N PRO A 11 0.36 9.01 -4.76
CA PRO A 11 0.37 10.40 -5.21
C PRO A 11 -0.05 11.42 -4.14
N ASP A 12 -0.94 11.04 -3.20
CA ASP A 12 -1.37 11.90 -2.09
C ASP A 12 -0.34 12.06 -0.96
N GLY A 13 0.88 11.54 -1.14
CA GLY A 13 1.97 11.62 -0.17
C GLY A 13 1.82 10.69 1.04
N ARG A 14 0.91 9.71 0.97
CA ARG A 14 0.70 8.70 2.02
C ARG A 14 1.14 7.32 1.52
N ILE A 15 1.40 6.40 2.44
CA ILE A 15 1.60 4.99 2.08
C ILE A 15 0.25 4.26 1.90
N PRO A 16 0.17 3.24 1.03
CA PRO A 16 -0.96 2.31 0.99
C PRO A 16 -0.96 1.42 2.24
N GLN A 17 -2.08 0.75 2.50
CA GLN A 17 -2.28 -0.05 3.70
C GLN A 17 -2.45 -1.54 3.39
N PHE A 18 -1.37 -2.20 2.94
CA PHE A 18 -1.36 -3.66 2.79
C PHE A 18 -1.03 -4.35 4.11
N GLY A 19 -1.89 -5.25 4.57
CA GLY A 19 -1.82 -5.82 5.90
C GLY A 19 -2.05 -4.78 7.01
N ASP A 20 -1.47 -5.03 8.17
CA ASP A 20 -1.50 -4.07 9.26
C ASP A 20 -0.58 -2.87 8.97
N THR A 21 -1.13 -1.67 9.07
CA THR A 21 -0.36 -0.42 8.94
C THR A 21 0.04 0.09 10.31
N ASP A 22 1.02 -0.61 10.86
CA ASP A 22 1.65 -0.24 12.12
C ASP A 22 2.72 0.76 11.79
N SER A 23 2.39 2.05 11.85
CA SER A 23 3.40 3.09 11.60
C SER A 23 4.54 3.04 12.62
N GLY A 24 4.47 2.18 13.65
CA GLY A 24 5.60 1.45 14.27
C GLY A 24 6.76 2.28 14.79
N ARG A 25 6.57 3.59 14.94
CA ARG A 25 7.61 4.54 15.31
C ARG A 25 7.47 4.81 16.79
N LEU A 26 8.50 4.40 17.54
CA LEU A 26 8.59 4.64 18.97
C LEU A 26 8.53 6.15 19.30
N PHE A 27 9.10 7.00 18.44
CA PHE A 27 9.01 8.46 18.49
C PHE A 27 9.05 9.08 17.09
N LYS A 28 8.19 10.08 16.83
CA LYS A 28 8.28 11.01 15.68
C LYS A 28 8.62 12.38 16.24
N LEU A 29 9.79 12.93 15.91
CA LEU A 29 10.19 14.25 16.43
C LEU A 29 9.49 15.39 15.68
N HIS A 30 9.10 15.13 14.44
CA HIS A 30 8.28 16.01 13.62
C HIS A 30 7.04 15.24 13.10
N PRO A 31 6.00 15.02 13.94
CA PRO A 31 4.79 14.36 13.48
C PRO A 31 4.11 15.21 12.39
N ALA A 32 3.62 14.55 11.33
CA ALA A 32 2.72 15.19 10.38
C ALA A 32 1.31 15.21 10.98
N TYR A 33 0.69 16.37 11.07
CA TYR A 33 -0.66 16.49 11.59
C TYR A 33 -1.44 17.58 10.87
N GLN A 34 -2.76 17.46 10.88
CA GLN A 34 -3.67 18.52 10.48
C GLN A 34 -4.28 19.14 11.75
N LYS A 35 -4.15 20.46 11.88
CA LYS A 35 -4.88 21.19 12.92
C LYS A 35 -6.31 21.45 12.45
N MET A 36 -7.29 21.08 13.25
CA MET A 36 -8.71 21.34 13.00
C MET A 36 -9.44 21.65 14.31
N THR A 37 -10.75 21.94 14.23
CA THR A 37 -11.57 22.05 15.45
C THR A 37 -12.09 20.68 15.87
N VAL A 38 -12.45 20.53 17.15
CA VAL A 38 -13.13 19.31 17.64
C VAL A 38 -14.42 19.06 16.86
N ALA A 39 -15.21 20.08 16.53
CA ALA A 39 -16.40 19.93 15.69
C ALA A 39 -16.09 19.39 14.29
N ALA A 40 -14.98 19.81 13.68
CA ALA A 40 -14.52 19.24 12.40
C ALA A 40 -14.11 17.78 12.58
N ALA A 41 -13.35 17.45 13.63
CA ALA A 41 -12.94 16.08 13.94
C ALA A 41 -14.15 15.14 14.15
N LYS A 42 -15.19 15.60 14.85
CA LYS A 42 -16.47 14.87 15.03
C LYS A 42 -17.18 14.56 13.71
N LYS A 43 -17.10 15.48 12.73
CA LYS A 43 -17.66 15.25 11.39
C LYS A 43 -16.79 14.30 10.55
N THR A 44 -15.48 14.34 10.74
CA THR A 44 -14.51 13.50 10.04
C THR A 44 -14.56 12.05 10.54
N TYR A 45 -14.67 11.85 11.85
CA TYR A 45 -14.45 10.56 12.50
C TYR A 45 -15.68 9.99 13.19
N LEU A 46 -16.10 8.79 12.77
CA LEU A 46 -17.31 8.12 13.28
C LEU A 46 -17.26 7.89 14.80
N HIS A 47 -16.09 7.58 15.35
CA HIS A 47 -15.92 7.28 16.77
C HIS A 47 -15.85 8.53 17.66
N LEU A 48 -15.82 9.73 17.07
CA LEU A 48 -15.85 10.98 17.82
C LEU A 48 -17.26 11.58 17.91
N ALA A 49 -18.28 10.97 17.31
CA ALA A 49 -19.65 11.52 17.27
C ALA A 49 -20.16 11.99 18.65
N ASP A 50 -19.89 11.21 19.70
CA ASP A 50 -20.33 11.48 21.07
C ASP A 50 -19.23 12.05 21.98
N TYR A 51 -18.10 12.48 21.41
CA TYR A 51 -16.97 13.01 22.18
C TYR A 51 -17.35 14.34 22.87
N ALA A 52 -17.20 14.44 24.19
CA ALA A 52 -17.60 15.63 24.95
C ALA A 52 -16.52 16.18 25.90
N ALA A 53 -15.30 15.65 25.85
CA ALA A 53 -14.24 16.04 26.79
C ALA A 53 -13.62 17.42 26.48
N LEU A 54 -13.75 17.91 25.24
CA LEU A 54 -13.33 19.26 24.84
C LEU A 54 -14.47 20.02 24.14
N PRO A 55 -14.51 21.36 24.22
CA PRO A 55 -15.42 22.20 23.45
C PRO A 55 -15.24 22.03 21.95
N ASP A 56 -16.31 22.26 21.18
CA ASP A 56 -16.36 22.08 19.73
C ASP A 56 -15.40 23.00 18.95
N ASP A 57 -15.06 24.16 19.49
CA ASP A 57 -14.12 25.14 18.92
C ASP A 57 -12.66 24.90 19.36
N ALA A 58 -12.41 23.98 20.29
CA ALA A 58 -11.07 23.65 20.74
C ALA A 58 -10.22 23.07 19.60
N ALA A 59 -8.91 23.29 19.67
CA ALA A 59 -7.96 22.73 18.72
C ALA A 59 -7.87 21.21 18.87
N TYR A 60 -7.99 20.51 17.74
CA TYR A 60 -7.77 19.09 17.58
C TYR A 60 -6.60 18.88 16.61
N TYR A 61 -5.58 18.15 17.04
CA TYR A 61 -4.39 17.85 16.25
C TYR A 61 -4.49 16.43 15.73
N ASP A 62 -4.89 16.29 14.47
CA ASP A 62 -5.10 15.00 13.84
C ASP A 62 -3.82 14.51 13.15
N GLU A 63 -3.13 13.56 13.76
CA GLU A 63 -1.90 13.01 13.20
C GLU A 63 -2.16 12.20 11.91
N ASP A 64 -1.44 12.54 10.84
CA ASP A 64 -1.40 11.75 9.60
C ASP A 64 -0.34 10.65 9.72
N ILE A 65 -0.77 9.49 10.21
CA ILE A 65 0.16 8.39 10.48
C ILE A 65 0.69 7.71 9.21
N LEU A 66 0.01 7.92 8.08
CA LEU A 66 0.39 7.38 6.78
C LEU A 66 1.41 8.27 6.06
N ASP A 67 1.68 9.47 6.59
CA ASP A 67 2.81 10.28 6.16
C ASP A 67 4.13 9.72 6.71
N HIS A 68 4.94 9.22 5.78
CA HIS A 68 6.19 8.57 6.10
C HIS A 68 7.44 9.45 5.87
N ARG A 69 7.28 10.74 5.56
CA ARG A 69 8.42 11.67 5.44
C ARG A 69 9.34 11.69 6.68
N PRO A 70 8.83 11.69 7.93
CA PRO A 70 9.72 11.67 9.11
C PRO A 70 10.61 10.42 9.20
N LEU A 71 10.14 9.25 8.73
CA LEU A 71 10.96 8.03 8.68
C LEU A 71 12.08 8.15 7.66
N VAL A 72 11.78 8.73 6.49
CA VAL A 72 12.78 8.96 5.45
C VAL A 72 13.80 10.00 5.91
N ALA A 73 13.36 11.06 6.60
CA ALA A 73 14.24 12.05 7.21
C ALA A 73 15.18 11.44 8.25
N ALA A 74 14.66 10.64 9.19
CA ALA A 74 15.48 9.92 10.15
C ALA A 74 16.52 9.02 9.46
N ALA A 75 16.10 8.29 8.42
CA ALA A 75 17.01 7.46 7.63
C ALA A 75 18.07 8.29 6.89
N ASN A 76 17.72 9.49 6.42
CA ASN A 76 18.66 10.43 5.81
C ASN A 76 19.74 10.90 6.81
N GLY A 77 19.38 11.07 8.09
CA GLY A 77 20.35 11.41 9.13
C GLY A 77 21.40 10.31 9.39
N LEU A 78 21.02 9.04 9.19
CA LEU A 78 21.96 7.90 9.27
C LEU A 78 22.74 7.68 7.96
N PHE A 79 22.04 7.80 6.83
CA PHE A 79 22.55 7.48 5.49
C PHE A 79 22.20 8.63 4.52
N PRO A 80 22.99 9.71 4.55
CA PRO A 80 22.67 10.90 3.77
C PRO A 80 22.57 10.63 2.27
N ARG A 81 21.42 10.98 1.67
CA ARG A 81 21.14 10.87 0.24
C ARG A 81 20.28 12.04 -0.24
N ALA A 82 20.59 12.57 -1.42
CA ALA A 82 19.87 13.70 -2.00
C ALA A 82 18.37 13.40 -2.26
N ASP A 83 18.04 12.18 -2.67
CA ASP A 83 16.66 11.76 -2.94
C ASP A 83 15.82 11.62 -1.66
N PHE A 84 16.43 11.20 -0.55
CA PHE A 84 15.76 11.17 0.75
C PHE A 84 15.44 12.57 1.26
N ARG A 85 16.39 13.50 1.13
CA ARG A 85 16.15 14.92 1.48
C ARG A 85 15.07 15.54 0.60
N ALA A 86 15.13 15.31 -0.72
CA ALA A 86 14.12 15.82 -1.65
C ALA A 86 12.70 15.28 -1.35
N PHE A 87 12.60 14.01 -0.91
CA PHE A 87 11.32 13.41 -0.53
C PHE A 87 10.79 13.93 0.81
N ALA A 88 11.65 13.99 1.84
CA ALA A 88 11.23 14.27 3.21
C ALA A 88 11.10 15.77 3.51
N GLY A 89 11.85 16.61 2.77
CA GLY A 89 12.00 18.02 3.09
C GLY A 89 12.81 18.26 4.36
N ASP A 90 12.71 19.49 4.89
CA ASP A 90 13.34 19.84 6.16
C ASP A 90 12.57 19.23 7.32
N CYS A 91 13.20 18.32 8.06
CA CYS A 91 12.55 17.57 9.12
C CYS A 91 13.48 17.39 10.32
N LEU A 92 12.94 17.57 11.54
CA LEU A 92 13.73 17.55 12.78
C LEU A 92 14.37 16.17 13.02
N ASP A 93 13.67 15.11 12.62
CA ASP A 93 14.15 13.73 12.73
C ASP A 93 15.52 13.54 12.03
N GLU A 94 15.75 14.18 10.88
CA GLU A 94 17.06 14.10 10.19
C GLU A 94 18.18 14.71 11.04
N TYR A 95 18.00 15.94 11.52
CA TYR A 95 19.04 16.68 12.22
C TYR A 95 19.43 16.04 13.55
N ILE A 96 18.44 15.57 14.30
CA ILE A 96 18.67 14.90 15.59
C ILE A 96 19.38 13.57 15.35
N VAL A 97 18.92 12.77 14.38
CA VAL A 97 19.55 11.48 14.09
C VAL A 97 20.98 11.67 13.57
N ALA A 98 21.22 12.63 12.67
CA ALA A 98 22.56 12.96 12.19
C ALA A 98 23.50 13.39 13.33
N GLY A 99 23.02 14.24 14.23
CA GLY A 99 23.77 14.69 15.40
C GLY A 99 24.12 13.55 16.35
N LEU A 100 23.18 12.64 16.62
CA LEU A 100 23.39 11.47 17.49
C LEU A 100 24.33 10.43 16.85
N ALA A 101 24.18 10.19 15.55
CA ALA A 101 25.01 9.25 14.80
C ALA A 101 26.42 9.80 14.51
N ARG A 102 26.65 11.09 14.74
CA ARG A 102 27.85 11.82 14.30
C ARG A 102 28.11 11.63 12.80
N SER A 103 27.04 11.45 12.04
CA SER A 103 27.11 11.31 10.58
C SER A 103 27.67 12.61 10.02
N ALA A 104 28.74 12.52 9.23
CA ALA A 104 29.16 13.66 8.41
C ALA A 104 28.03 13.99 7.40
N PRO A 105 27.86 15.26 7.00
CA PRO A 105 26.97 15.61 5.90
C PRO A 105 27.34 14.81 4.65
N PRO A 106 26.38 14.56 3.73
CA PRO A 106 26.61 13.69 2.57
C PRO A 106 27.87 14.14 1.83
N ALA A 107 28.91 13.32 1.84
CA ALA A 107 29.86 13.34 0.74
C ALA A 107 29.03 13.01 -0.50
N SER A 108 29.12 13.84 -1.53
CA SER A 108 28.53 13.62 -2.85
C SER A 108 29.05 12.29 -3.41
N SER A 109 28.45 11.18 -2.98
CA SER A 109 28.71 9.86 -3.49
C SER A 109 27.45 9.48 -4.25
N GLU A 110 27.58 9.45 -5.57
CA GLU A 110 26.58 8.82 -6.43
C GLU A 110 26.31 7.43 -5.86
N GLY A 111 25.06 7.23 -5.44
CA GLY A 111 24.67 6.17 -4.52
C GLY A 111 25.06 4.79 -5.04
N ALA A 112 25.64 3.98 -4.17
CA ALA A 112 25.68 2.55 -4.38
C ALA A 112 24.23 2.04 -4.55
N LEU A 113 23.89 1.65 -5.78
CA LEU A 113 22.56 1.14 -6.14
C LEU A 113 22.14 0.01 -5.21
N MET A 114 21.06 0.23 -4.45
CA MET A 114 20.44 -0.82 -3.64
C MET A 114 19.82 -1.88 -4.56
N ARG A 115 19.64 -3.10 -4.07
CA ARG A 115 19.10 -4.22 -4.87
C ARG A 115 17.74 -3.89 -5.53
N ALA A 116 16.93 -3.06 -4.87
CA ALA A 116 15.66 -2.54 -5.41
C ALA A 116 15.84 -1.57 -6.59
N ASP A 117 16.90 -0.76 -6.59
CA ASP A 117 17.22 0.15 -7.69
C ASP A 117 17.72 -0.62 -8.92
N ARG A 118 18.39 -1.77 -8.72
CA ARG A 118 18.74 -2.68 -9.82
C ARG A 118 17.52 -3.36 -10.44
N LEU A 119 16.45 -3.52 -9.68
CA LEU A 119 15.19 -4.14 -10.16
C LEU A 119 14.25 -3.13 -10.85
N ALA A 120 14.61 -1.85 -10.89
CA ALA A 120 13.82 -0.80 -11.52
C ALA A 120 13.98 -0.82 -13.06
N LEU A 121 13.37 -1.77 -13.77
CA LEU A 121 13.30 -1.89 -15.25
C LEU A 121 14.61 -1.65 -16.06
N GLN A 122 15.77 -1.53 -15.43
CA GLN A 122 17.07 -1.34 -16.08
C GLN A 122 17.98 -2.55 -15.95
N THR A 123 17.63 -3.53 -15.11
CA THR A 123 18.29 -4.84 -15.09
C THR A 123 17.22 -5.93 -15.20
N PRO A 124 17.18 -6.70 -16.30
CA PRO A 124 16.31 -7.86 -16.40
C PRO A 124 16.69 -8.85 -15.30
N SER A 125 15.88 -8.94 -14.24
CA SER A 125 15.84 -10.16 -13.46
C SER A 125 15.07 -11.19 -14.29
N ALA A 126 15.44 -12.47 -14.16
CA ALA A 126 14.82 -13.57 -14.92
C ALA A 126 13.28 -13.63 -14.83
N HIS A 127 12.67 -12.97 -13.83
CA HIS A 127 11.21 -12.91 -13.60
C HIS A 127 10.51 -11.66 -14.15
N PHE A 128 11.24 -10.71 -14.74
CA PHE A 128 10.71 -9.41 -15.18
C PHE A 128 11.06 -9.10 -16.64
N SER A 129 11.28 -10.14 -17.45
CA SER A 129 11.56 -10.01 -18.88
C SER A 129 10.26 -10.00 -19.68
N ASP A 130 10.06 -8.97 -20.51
CA ASP A 130 8.90 -8.87 -21.40
C ASP A 130 8.86 -9.97 -22.48
N SER A 131 9.96 -10.70 -22.68
CA SER A 131 10.03 -11.82 -23.62
C SER A 131 9.08 -12.99 -23.27
N GLN A 132 8.54 -13.06 -22.05
CA GLN A 132 7.55 -14.07 -21.63
C GLN A 132 6.14 -13.51 -21.43
N ALA A 133 5.93 -12.20 -21.63
CA ALA A 133 4.66 -11.52 -21.34
C ALA A 133 3.46 -12.15 -22.06
N ASP A 134 3.63 -12.57 -23.31
CA ASP A 134 2.54 -13.17 -24.12
C ASP A 134 2.01 -14.47 -23.52
N LYS A 135 2.83 -15.26 -22.82
CA LYS A 135 2.39 -16.52 -22.21
C LYS A 135 1.74 -16.31 -20.85
N GLU A 136 2.25 -15.38 -20.05
CA GLU A 136 1.83 -15.20 -18.65
C GLU A 136 0.69 -14.20 -18.48
N ILE A 137 0.45 -13.32 -19.47
CA ILE A 137 -0.67 -12.36 -19.47
C ILE A 137 -1.74 -12.70 -20.53
N THR A 138 -1.79 -13.94 -21.01
CA THR A 138 -2.93 -14.39 -21.81
C THR A 138 -4.07 -14.81 -20.86
N PRO A 139 -5.22 -14.11 -20.87
CA PRO A 139 -6.33 -14.47 -20.00
C PRO A 139 -6.93 -15.83 -20.41
N PRO A 140 -7.29 -16.69 -19.44
CA PRO A 140 -8.08 -17.89 -19.72
C PRO A 140 -9.40 -17.52 -20.42
N ALA A 141 -9.90 -18.40 -21.29
CA ALA A 141 -11.10 -18.14 -22.08
C ALA A 141 -12.37 -17.96 -21.22
N ASP A 142 -12.40 -18.57 -20.04
CA ASP A 142 -13.51 -18.52 -19.07
C ASP A 142 -13.27 -17.52 -17.94
N ALA A 143 -12.16 -16.79 -17.92
CA ALA A 143 -11.80 -15.87 -16.85
C ALA A 143 -12.84 -14.76 -16.69
N GLN A 144 -13.13 -14.42 -15.43
CA GLN A 144 -13.96 -13.26 -15.13
C GLN A 144 -13.14 -12.00 -15.40
N SER A 145 -13.66 -11.09 -16.24
CA SER A 145 -12.96 -9.87 -16.61
C SER A 145 -13.62 -8.62 -16.02
N THR A 146 -12.79 -7.63 -15.67
CA THR A 146 -13.18 -6.28 -15.28
C THR A 146 -12.31 -5.30 -16.05
N ARG A 147 -12.93 -4.36 -16.76
CA ARG A 147 -12.21 -3.28 -17.45
C ARG A 147 -12.46 -1.95 -16.75
N LEU A 148 -11.38 -1.26 -16.39
CA LEU A 148 -11.40 0.07 -15.79
C LEU A 148 -10.83 1.07 -16.81
N GLN A 149 -11.66 2.01 -17.27
CA GLN A 149 -11.33 2.91 -18.37
C GLN A 149 -10.90 4.29 -17.84
N PHE A 150 -9.76 4.79 -18.34
CA PHE A 150 -9.10 6.02 -17.93
C PHE A 150 -8.59 6.81 -19.15
N PRO A 151 -9.50 7.35 -19.98
CA PRO A 151 -9.10 8.10 -21.17
C PRO A 151 -8.24 9.31 -20.78
N GLY A 152 -7.25 9.64 -21.60
CA GLY A 152 -6.43 10.82 -21.38
C GLY A 152 -5.38 10.99 -22.46
N ALA A 153 -4.81 12.19 -22.55
CA ALA A 153 -3.91 12.57 -23.63
C ALA A 153 -2.58 11.79 -23.63
N ARG A 154 -2.17 11.27 -22.48
CA ARG A 154 -0.93 10.49 -22.31
C ARG A 154 -1.27 9.06 -21.91
N SER A 155 -0.57 8.09 -22.50
CA SER A 155 -0.70 6.68 -22.13
C SER A 155 -0.38 6.43 -20.65
N LEU A 156 -1.12 5.54 -19.98
CA LEU A 156 -0.79 5.05 -18.63
C LEU A 156 0.59 4.37 -18.57
N ARG A 157 1.08 3.85 -19.70
CA ARG A 157 2.40 3.22 -19.84
C ARG A 157 3.53 4.22 -20.10
N ALA A 158 3.22 5.48 -20.40
CA ALA A 158 4.24 6.46 -20.75
C ALA A 158 5.15 6.76 -19.55
N GLY A 159 6.42 6.35 -19.63
CA GLY A 159 7.38 6.49 -18.53
C GLY A 159 7.09 5.55 -17.35
N LEU A 160 6.41 4.44 -17.59
CA LEU A 160 6.11 3.42 -16.58
C LEU A 160 7.39 2.85 -15.96
N ARG A 161 7.41 2.78 -14.64
CA ARG A 161 8.45 2.19 -13.81
C ARG A 161 7.85 1.07 -12.98
N LEU A 162 8.58 -0.03 -12.81
CA LEU A 162 8.23 -1.11 -11.89
C LEU A 162 9.24 -1.14 -10.74
N HIS A 163 8.73 -1.13 -9.51
CA HIS A 163 9.50 -1.42 -8.31
C HIS A 163 8.99 -2.74 -7.70
N ALA A 164 9.83 -3.78 -7.72
CA ALA A 164 9.48 -5.10 -7.22
C ALA A 164 10.16 -5.40 -5.88
N TYR A 165 9.36 -5.84 -4.92
CA TYR A 165 9.79 -6.30 -3.59
C TYR A 165 9.33 -7.74 -3.38
N PRO A 166 9.93 -8.74 -4.06
CA PRO A 166 9.45 -10.12 -4.05
C PRO A 166 9.48 -10.78 -2.67
N ASP A 167 10.45 -10.43 -1.81
CA ASP A 167 10.54 -10.96 -0.45
C ASP A 167 9.33 -10.55 0.41
N PHE A 168 8.92 -9.28 0.32
CA PHE A 168 7.70 -8.78 0.95
C PHE A 168 6.45 -9.19 0.16
N GLY A 169 6.58 -9.37 -1.16
CA GLY A 169 5.51 -9.69 -2.11
C GLY A 169 4.70 -8.47 -2.52
N LEU A 170 5.37 -7.41 -2.98
CA LEU A 170 4.70 -6.20 -3.46
C LEU A 170 5.33 -5.70 -4.76
N TYR A 171 4.48 -5.38 -5.73
CA TYR A 171 4.88 -4.92 -7.07
C TYR A 171 4.21 -3.58 -7.33
N ILE A 172 5.00 -2.55 -7.58
CA ILE A 172 4.53 -1.16 -7.70
C ILE A 172 4.82 -0.67 -9.11
N PHE A 173 3.78 -0.42 -9.88
CA PHE A 173 3.82 0.19 -11.21
C PHE A 173 3.52 1.67 -11.08
N ARG A 174 4.42 2.51 -11.58
CA ARG A 174 4.28 3.97 -11.48
C ARG A 174 4.60 4.67 -12.79
N SER A 175 3.72 5.54 -13.22
CA SER A 175 3.93 6.50 -14.31
C SER A 175 3.41 7.87 -13.87
N PRO A 176 3.53 8.94 -14.69
CA PRO A 176 2.94 10.23 -14.36
C PRO A 176 1.42 10.18 -14.13
N ARG A 177 0.71 9.21 -14.71
CA ARG A 177 -0.74 9.05 -14.56
C ARG A 177 -1.14 7.87 -13.69
N LEU A 178 -0.29 6.86 -13.52
CA LEU A 178 -0.64 5.61 -12.86
C LEU A 178 0.18 5.41 -11.58
N TYR A 179 -0.50 5.01 -10.51
CA TYR A 179 0.11 4.29 -9.41
C TYR A 179 -0.73 3.03 -9.17
N LEU A 180 -0.12 1.86 -9.34
CA LEU A 180 -0.72 0.55 -9.09
C LEU A 180 0.22 -0.26 -8.21
N ALA A 181 -0.21 -0.59 -7.00
CA ALA A 181 0.50 -1.53 -6.13
C ALA A 181 -0.28 -2.84 -6.06
N VAL A 182 0.41 -3.97 -6.20
CA VAL A 182 -0.19 -5.31 -6.19
C VAL A 182 0.47 -6.16 -5.12
N ARG A 183 -0.35 -6.72 -4.23
CA ARG A 183 0.08 -7.64 -3.17
C ARG A 183 0.16 -9.06 -3.73
N CYS A 184 1.35 -9.67 -3.69
CA CYS A 184 1.53 -11.08 -4.05
C CYS A 184 2.87 -11.61 -3.51
N GLY A 185 2.83 -12.44 -2.47
CA GLY A 185 4.03 -13.13 -1.99
C GLY A 185 3.95 -13.58 -0.55
N SER A 186 5.12 -13.74 0.08
CA SER A 186 5.24 -14.40 1.39
C SER A 186 4.41 -13.74 2.48
N LEU A 187 3.88 -14.55 3.40
CA LEU A 187 3.08 -14.07 4.51
C LEU A 187 3.90 -14.00 5.81
N GLY A 188 4.27 -12.78 6.21
CA GLY A 188 4.93 -12.51 7.49
C GLY A 188 6.28 -13.21 7.68
N GLN A 189 6.59 -13.56 8.93
CA GLN A 189 7.90 -14.11 9.29
C GLN A 189 7.88 -15.63 9.14
N ARG A 190 8.54 -16.14 8.10
CA ARG A 190 8.63 -17.58 7.79
C ARG A 190 7.25 -18.24 7.64
N GLY A 191 6.32 -17.57 6.96
CA GLY A 191 4.96 -18.06 6.75
C GLY A 191 4.04 -17.89 7.96
N ASN A 192 4.39 -17.00 8.89
CA ASN A 192 3.53 -16.62 10.01
C ASN A 192 3.28 -15.11 10.03
N GLY A 193 2.09 -14.71 9.60
CA GLY A 193 1.66 -13.32 9.47
C GLY A 193 0.97 -12.78 10.72
N GLY A 194 1.73 -12.21 11.64
CA GLY A 194 1.15 -11.49 12.79
C GLY A 194 0.44 -10.18 12.39
N HIS A 195 0.95 -9.56 11.33
CA HIS A 195 0.47 -8.30 10.75
C HIS A 195 -0.14 -8.50 9.36
N ALA A 196 -0.40 -9.75 8.98
CA ALA A 196 -0.91 -10.06 7.65
C ALA A 196 -2.45 -10.08 7.65
N HIS A 197 -2.98 -9.68 6.50
CA HIS A 197 -4.38 -9.81 6.14
C HIS A 197 -4.50 -10.93 5.09
N SER A 198 -5.71 -11.38 4.83
CA SER A 198 -6.01 -12.27 3.70
C SER A 198 -6.17 -11.44 2.42
N ASP A 199 -5.11 -10.74 2.03
CA ASP A 199 -5.10 -9.69 1.00
C ASP A 199 -4.27 -10.08 -0.25
N GLN A 200 -3.99 -11.36 -0.45
CA GLN A 200 -3.23 -11.81 -1.61
C GLN A 200 -3.96 -11.46 -2.92
N LEU A 201 -3.19 -10.97 -3.89
CA LEU A 201 -3.66 -10.42 -5.17
C LEU A 201 -4.52 -9.16 -5.05
N SER A 202 -4.64 -8.55 -3.87
CA SER A 202 -5.26 -7.24 -3.72
C SER A 202 -4.44 -6.14 -4.40
N ILE A 203 -5.11 -5.04 -4.74
CA ILE A 203 -4.47 -3.88 -5.36
C ILE A 203 -4.84 -2.58 -4.68
N GLU A 204 -3.94 -1.61 -4.81
CA GLU A 204 -4.20 -0.21 -4.58
C GLU A 204 -3.95 0.55 -5.88
N LEU A 205 -4.94 1.33 -6.34
CA LEU A 205 -4.96 1.95 -7.66
C LEU A 205 -5.29 3.44 -7.55
N TRP A 206 -4.40 4.25 -8.11
CA TRP A 206 -4.59 5.67 -8.32
C TRP A 206 -4.33 6.00 -9.79
N VAL A 207 -5.20 6.82 -10.36
CA VAL A 207 -5.04 7.32 -11.73
C VAL A 207 -5.29 8.83 -11.71
N ASP A 208 -4.40 9.59 -12.36
CA ASP A 208 -4.46 11.06 -12.44
C ASP A 208 -4.59 11.71 -11.05
N ASP A 209 -3.77 11.24 -10.10
CA ASP A 209 -3.75 11.67 -8.69
C ASP A 209 -5.09 11.48 -7.94
N GLN A 210 -6.02 10.69 -8.50
CA GLN A 210 -7.29 10.33 -7.87
C GLN A 210 -7.34 8.87 -7.43
N PRO A 211 -7.85 8.58 -6.22
CA PRO A 211 -8.02 7.21 -5.75
C PRO A 211 -9.10 6.50 -6.55
N GLN A 212 -8.78 5.32 -7.08
CA GLN A 212 -9.74 4.45 -7.78
C GLN A 212 -10.10 3.23 -6.92
N ILE A 213 -9.09 2.60 -6.32
CA ILE A 213 -9.22 1.46 -5.40
C ILE A 213 -8.25 1.70 -4.25
N VAL A 214 -8.76 1.72 -3.02
CA VAL A 214 -7.97 1.99 -1.81
C VAL A 214 -8.31 0.93 -0.78
N ASP A 215 -7.28 0.41 -0.11
CA ASP A 215 -7.48 -0.55 0.97
C ASP A 215 -8.22 0.10 2.15
N PRO A 216 -9.17 -0.60 2.81
CA PRO A 216 -9.87 -0.06 3.97
C PRO A 216 -8.96 0.21 5.18
N GLY A 217 -7.74 -0.34 5.21
CA GLY A 217 -6.78 -0.19 6.29
C GLY A 217 -6.98 -1.19 7.41
N THR A 218 -6.42 -0.89 8.57
CA THR A 218 -6.34 -1.84 9.69
C THR A 218 -7.40 -1.64 10.76
N TYR A 219 -7.91 -0.41 10.86
CA TYR A 219 -8.78 0.05 11.93
C TYR A 219 -8.21 -0.11 13.34
N ILE A 220 -8.34 -1.27 13.96
CA ILE A 220 -8.10 -1.42 15.41
C ILE A 220 -7.65 -2.84 15.76
N TYR A 221 -6.93 -2.96 16.87
CA TYR A 221 -6.34 -4.22 17.33
C TYR A 221 -7.15 -4.90 18.44
N THR A 222 -6.51 -5.09 19.59
CA THR A 222 -7.00 -5.85 20.74
C THR A 222 -8.28 -5.29 21.37
N PRO A 223 -8.60 -3.98 21.32
CA PRO A 223 -9.84 -3.50 21.91
C PRO A 223 -11.10 -4.01 21.22
N LEU A 224 -11.06 -4.31 19.91
CA LEU A 224 -12.20 -4.81 19.14
C LEU A 224 -11.81 -5.97 18.21
N PRO A 225 -11.59 -7.20 18.74
CA PRO A 225 -11.11 -8.35 17.97
C PRO A 225 -11.95 -8.70 16.75
N ALA A 226 -13.28 -8.61 16.87
CA ALA A 226 -14.20 -8.86 15.75
C ALA A 226 -14.01 -7.84 14.61
N GLN A 227 -13.75 -6.57 14.96
CA GLN A 227 -13.47 -5.54 13.97
C GLN A 227 -12.09 -5.76 13.34
N ARG A 228 -11.05 -6.07 14.13
CA ARG A 228 -9.74 -6.46 13.59
C ARG A 228 -9.88 -7.56 12.52
N ASN A 229 -10.58 -8.65 12.86
CA ASN A 229 -10.76 -9.77 11.93
C ASN A 229 -11.61 -9.39 10.71
N ARG A 230 -12.57 -8.47 10.84
CA ARG A 230 -13.31 -7.93 9.70
C ARG A 230 -12.39 -7.22 8.71
N TYR A 231 -11.44 -6.42 9.19
CA TYR A 231 -10.48 -5.71 8.31
C TYR A 231 -9.38 -6.62 7.77
N ARG A 232 -9.06 -7.72 8.45
CA ARG A 232 -8.09 -8.74 7.97
C ARG A 232 -8.67 -9.72 6.93
N SER A 233 -9.99 -9.74 6.74
CA SER A 233 -10.67 -10.73 5.91
C SER A 233 -10.52 -10.41 4.43
N ALA A 234 -10.39 -11.45 3.60
CA ALA A 234 -10.41 -11.32 2.14
C ALA A 234 -11.65 -10.55 1.64
N ALA A 235 -12.75 -10.58 2.40
CA ALA A 235 -14.00 -9.95 2.07
C ALA A 235 -13.92 -8.43 1.85
N VAL A 236 -12.98 -7.73 2.48
CA VAL A 236 -12.90 -6.26 2.44
C VAL A 236 -11.82 -5.72 1.49
N HIS A 237 -10.98 -6.60 0.93
CA HIS A 237 -9.94 -6.22 -0.01
C HIS A 237 -10.42 -6.39 -1.46
N PHE A 238 -9.91 -5.57 -2.38
CA PHE A 238 -10.14 -5.74 -3.81
C PHE A 238 -9.29 -6.89 -4.35
N ALA A 239 -9.65 -8.12 -4.00
CA ALA A 239 -8.93 -9.35 -4.34
C ALA A 239 -9.91 -10.43 -4.83
N PRO A 240 -9.46 -11.34 -5.73
CA PRO A 240 -10.27 -12.47 -6.13
C PRO A 240 -10.34 -13.45 -4.96
N ARG A 241 -11.56 -13.87 -4.60
CA ARG A 241 -11.78 -14.77 -3.45
C ARG A 241 -12.99 -15.65 -3.65
N PHE A 242 -13.02 -16.77 -2.94
CA PHE A 242 -14.24 -17.53 -2.74
C PHE A 242 -15.08 -16.92 -1.60
N ALA A 243 -16.31 -17.39 -1.44
CA ALA A 243 -17.22 -16.87 -0.40
C ALA A 243 -16.72 -17.12 1.03
N ALA A 244 -16.03 -18.24 1.25
CA ALA A 244 -15.46 -18.57 2.54
C ALA A 244 -14.08 -17.89 2.72
N GLU A 245 -13.73 -17.59 3.98
CA GLU A 245 -12.44 -17.01 4.36
C GLU A 245 -11.32 -18.07 4.32
N PRO A 246 -10.28 -17.90 3.48
CA PRO A 246 -9.22 -18.90 3.35
C PRO A 246 -8.25 -18.89 4.55
N ALA A 247 -8.05 -17.75 5.22
CA ALA A 247 -7.18 -17.66 6.39
C ALA A 247 -7.88 -18.12 7.68
N ASP A 248 -7.13 -18.73 8.59
CA ASP A 248 -7.54 -18.87 9.98
C ASP A 248 -7.37 -17.52 10.70
N LEU A 249 -8.49 -16.84 10.97
CA LEU A 249 -8.53 -15.57 11.69
C LEU A 249 -8.76 -15.73 13.21
N SER A 250 -8.83 -16.95 13.73
CA SER A 250 -9.10 -17.20 15.16
C SER A 250 -8.00 -16.66 16.08
N LEU A 251 -6.76 -16.60 15.59
CA LEU A 251 -5.62 -16.02 16.29
C LEU A 251 -5.34 -14.61 15.78
N LEU A 252 -5.46 -13.62 16.67
CA LEU A 252 -5.43 -12.20 16.28
C LEU A 252 -4.08 -11.72 15.72
N PHE A 253 -2.98 -12.34 16.12
CA PHE A 253 -1.61 -11.99 15.69
C PHE A 253 -0.86 -13.19 15.16
N ARG A 254 -1.58 -14.11 14.52
CA ARG A 254 -1.01 -15.26 13.84
C ARG A 254 -1.88 -15.57 12.62
N MET A 255 -1.24 -15.75 11.49
CA MET A 255 -1.89 -16.20 10.26
C MET A 255 -0.90 -17.12 9.56
N PRO A 256 -1.08 -18.45 9.64
CA PRO A 256 -0.25 -19.38 8.88
C PRO A 256 -0.42 -19.13 7.38
N ASP A 257 0.68 -19.22 6.63
CA ASP A 257 0.65 -19.08 5.18
C ASP A 257 0.04 -20.32 4.51
N VAL A 258 -1.26 -20.22 4.24
CA VAL A 258 -2.02 -21.18 3.43
C VAL A 258 -2.08 -20.79 1.96
N PHE A 259 -1.65 -19.56 1.64
CA PHE A 259 -1.80 -18.96 0.32
C PHE A 259 -0.70 -19.39 -0.62
N ARG A 260 0.55 -19.48 -0.16
CA ARG A 260 1.70 -19.83 -1.03
C ARG A 260 1.72 -18.97 -2.30
N ALA A 261 1.54 -17.67 -2.13
CA ALA A 261 1.38 -16.75 -3.25
C ALA A 261 2.68 -16.62 -4.06
N GLN A 262 2.54 -16.53 -5.37
CA GLN A 262 3.62 -16.43 -6.32
C GLN A 262 3.30 -15.40 -7.41
N CYS A 263 4.23 -14.47 -7.62
CA CYS A 263 4.24 -13.65 -8.82
C CYS A 263 4.72 -14.51 -9.99
N LEU A 264 3.89 -14.60 -11.02
CA LEU A 264 4.21 -15.28 -12.26
C LEU A 264 4.91 -14.30 -13.20
N TYR A 265 4.34 -13.09 -13.35
CA TYR A 265 4.86 -12.02 -14.19
C TYR A 265 4.73 -10.65 -13.52
N ALA A 266 5.73 -9.78 -13.71
CA ALA A 266 5.56 -8.33 -13.56
C ALA A 266 6.45 -7.58 -14.57
N GLY A 267 5.87 -6.68 -15.35
CA GLY A 267 6.61 -5.97 -16.39
C GLY A 267 5.76 -4.92 -17.09
N VAL A 268 6.20 -4.41 -18.24
CA VAL A 268 5.53 -3.24 -18.85
C VAL A 268 4.10 -3.54 -19.31
N ALA A 269 3.78 -4.82 -19.56
CA ALA A 269 2.43 -5.26 -19.92
C ALA A 269 1.49 -5.36 -18.71
N GLY A 270 2.02 -5.38 -17.48
CA GLY A 270 1.26 -5.43 -16.24
C GLY A 270 1.76 -6.50 -15.27
N PHE A 271 0.84 -7.30 -14.72
CA PHE A 271 1.11 -8.23 -13.63
C PHE A 271 0.33 -9.54 -13.81
N ALA A 272 0.92 -10.67 -13.42
CA ALA A 272 0.21 -11.94 -13.24
C ALA A 272 0.68 -12.62 -11.95
N GLY A 273 -0.25 -13.08 -11.13
CA GLY A 273 0.05 -13.76 -9.87
C GLY A 273 -0.96 -14.85 -9.55
N THR A 274 -0.54 -15.75 -8.67
CA THR A 274 -1.37 -16.83 -8.15
C THR A 274 -1.22 -16.98 -6.65
N HIS A 275 -2.25 -17.46 -5.98
CA HIS A 275 -2.15 -18.10 -4.67
C HIS A 275 -3.09 -19.31 -4.59
N SER A 276 -3.07 -20.02 -3.48
CA SER A 276 -3.98 -21.12 -3.15
C SER A 276 -5.04 -20.67 -2.16
N ALA A 277 -6.27 -21.13 -2.35
CA ALA A 277 -7.35 -21.05 -1.37
C ALA A 277 -8.03 -22.42 -1.34
N TYR A 278 -8.08 -23.07 -0.17
CA TYR A 278 -8.61 -24.43 -0.01
C TYR A 278 -7.95 -25.48 -0.91
N GLY A 279 -6.69 -25.27 -1.30
CA GLY A 279 -5.98 -26.15 -2.23
C GLY A 279 -6.31 -25.89 -3.71
N THR A 280 -7.20 -24.96 -4.02
CA THR A 280 -7.53 -24.52 -5.38
C THR A 280 -6.71 -23.28 -5.74
N PRO A 281 -6.05 -23.24 -6.91
CA PRO A 281 -5.35 -22.04 -7.35
C PRO A 281 -6.34 -20.93 -7.68
N ILE A 282 -6.05 -19.73 -7.17
CA ILE A 282 -6.64 -18.46 -7.59
C ILE A 282 -5.56 -17.66 -8.30
N THR A 283 -5.89 -17.13 -9.45
CA THR A 283 -5.04 -16.31 -10.31
C THR A 283 -5.68 -14.95 -10.56
N ARG A 284 -4.81 -13.94 -10.70
CA ARG A 284 -5.15 -12.59 -11.16
C ARG A 284 -4.13 -12.16 -12.21
N LEU A 285 -4.63 -11.73 -13.36
CA LEU A 285 -3.88 -11.04 -14.39
C LEU A 285 -4.36 -9.59 -14.46
N ILE A 286 -3.44 -8.65 -14.54
CA ILE A 286 -3.73 -7.22 -14.73
C ILE A 286 -2.94 -6.77 -15.95
N ARG A 287 -3.64 -6.34 -17.00
CA ARG A 287 -3.06 -5.71 -18.18
C ARG A 287 -3.10 -4.20 -18.01
N ILE A 288 -1.95 -3.56 -18.20
CA ILE A 288 -1.85 -2.11 -18.27
C ILE A 288 -1.90 -1.73 -19.76
N LEU A 289 -3.00 -1.13 -20.19
CA LEU A 289 -3.15 -0.59 -21.54
C LEU A 289 -2.81 0.90 -21.56
N ASP A 290 -2.92 1.55 -22.72
CA ASP A 290 -2.64 2.99 -22.82
C ASP A 290 -3.69 3.84 -22.10
N ASP A 291 -4.93 3.39 -22.04
CA ASP A 291 -6.08 4.16 -21.55
C ASP A 291 -6.97 3.36 -20.59
N ALA A 292 -6.55 2.16 -20.18
CA ALA A 292 -7.36 1.28 -19.35
C ALA A 292 -6.50 0.27 -18.57
N LEU A 293 -7.11 -0.32 -17.54
CA LEU A 293 -6.67 -1.58 -16.95
C LEU A 293 -7.68 -2.67 -17.27
N GLU A 294 -7.20 -3.84 -17.66
CA GLU A 294 -8.02 -5.06 -17.74
C GLU A 294 -7.56 -6.04 -16.66
N ILE A 295 -8.49 -6.46 -15.82
CA ILE A 295 -8.26 -7.40 -14.73
C ILE A 295 -8.99 -8.69 -15.05
N TYR A 296 -8.29 -9.80 -15.01
CA TYR A 296 -8.83 -11.14 -15.24
C TYR A 296 -8.57 -12.00 -14.02
N ASP A 297 -9.63 -12.52 -13.43
CA ASP A 297 -9.60 -13.32 -12.22
C ASP A 297 -10.11 -14.74 -12.50
N THR A 298 -9.71 -15.68 -11.64
CA THR A 298 -10.21 -17.06 -11.69
C THR A 298 -11.74 -17.11 -11.71
N PRO A 299 -12.36 -17.90 -12.60
CA PRO A 299 -13.82 -18.03 -12.68
C PRO A 299 -14.45 -18.41 -11.34
N GLY A 300 -15.62 -17.84 -11.04
CA GLY A 300 -16.35 -18.14 -9.80
C GLY A 300 -15.82 -17.44 -8.55
N THR A 301 -14.84 -16.55 -8.68
CA THR A 301 -14.38 -15.70 -7.59
C THR A 301 -15.18 -14.40 -7.50
N HIS A 302 -15.34 -13.86 -6.29
CA HIS A 302 -15.85 -12.52 -6.06
C HIS A 302 -14.68 -11.55 -5.97
N THR A 303 -14.85 -10.34 -6.50
CA THR A 303 -13.78 -9.32 -6.52
C THR A 303 -14.18 -8.04 -5.83
N GLN A 304 -15.47 -7.71 -5.82
CA GLN A 304 -15.99 -6.50 -5.19
C GLN A 304 -15.89 -6.59 -3.66
N PRO A 305 -15.17 -5.69 -2.98
CA PRO A 305 -15.02 -5.73 -1.54
C PRO A 305 -16.34 -5.37 -0.83
N ALA A 306 -16.56 -5.97 0.34
CA ALA A 306 -17.64 -5.58 1.23
C ALA A 306 -17.37 -4.16 1.77
N ALA A 307 -18.43 -3.35 1.85
CA ALA A 307 -18.29 -1.98 2.35
C ALA A 307 -17.93 -1.96 3.85
N VAL A 308 -16.81 -1.32 4.15
CA VAL A 308 -16.39 -0.93 5.50
C VAL A 308 -15.95 0.54 5.48
N PRO A 309 -16.09 1.29 6.59
CA PRO A 309 -15.53 2.63 6.66
C PRO A 309 -14.01 2.58 6.47
N HIS A 310 -13.44 3.55 5.76
CA HIS A 310 -11.99 3.61 5.62
C HIS A 310 -11.34 4.01 6.95
N SER A 311 -10.28 3.31 7.33
CA SER A 311 -9.43 3.67 8.44
C SER A 311 -8.13 4.26 7.92
N ASN A 312 -7.91 5.56 8.14
CA ASN A 312 -6.64 6.21 7.83
C ASN A 312 -5.64 6.16 8.98
N GLY A 313 -5.90 5.33 10.00
CA GLY A 313 -4.97 5.08 11.07
C GLY A 313 -5.58 4.37 12.27
N TYR A 314 -4.72 3.98 13.21
CA TYR A 314 -5.12 3.19 14.38
C TYR A 314 -6.23 3.86 15.19
N GLY A 315 -7.33 3.13 15.40
CA GLY A 315 -8.53 3.59 16.09
C GLY A 315 -9.40 4.55 15.28
N LYS A 316 -9.00 4.93 14.06
CA LYS A 316 -9.69 5.95 13.24
C LYS A 316 -10.61 5.31 12.21
N LEU A 317 -11.83 5.83 12.08
CA LEU A 317 -12.78 5.50 11.00
C LEU A 317 -13.35 6.76 10.41
N LEU A 318 -13.16 6.96 9.11
CA LEU A 318 -13.69 8.11 8.39
C LEU A 318 -15.20 7.98 8.16
N ALA A 319 -15.91 9.10 8.32
CA ALA A 319 -17.25 9.25 7.79
C ALA A 319 -17.21 9.31 6.25
N LYS A 320 -18.24 8.77 5.58
CA LYS A 320 -18.33 8.67 4.10
C LYS A 320 -18.16 10.00 3.31
N HIS A 321 -18.12 11.15 3.99
CA HIS A 321 -18.09 12.50 3.40
C HIS A 321 -16.90 13.35 3.91
N ALA A 322 -15.86 12.75 4.49
CA ALA A 322 -14.69 13.51 4.92
C ALA A 322 -13.97 14.11 3.69
N PRO A 323 -13.83 15.44 3.56
CA PRO A 323 -13.12 16.05 2.45
C PRO A 323 -11.64 15.63 2.49
N SER A 324 -11.07 15.35 1.32
CA SER A 324 -9.61 15.34 1.15
C SER A 324 -9.11 16.76 1.46
N ALA A 325 -8.56 16.95 2.66
CA ALA A 325 -8.00 18.24 3.04
C ALA A 325 -6.69 18.48 2.30
N ALA A 326 -6.58 19.64 1.65
CA ALA A 326 -5.31 20.15 1.17
C ALA A 326 -4.36 20.34 2.36
N ARG A 327 -3.10 19.91 2.21
CA ARG A 327 -2.06 19.99 3.23
C ARG A 327 -1.55 21.45 3.33
N GLU A 328 -1.35 21.95 4.56
CA GLU A 328 -0.44 23.08 4.85
C GLU A 328 0.99 22.57 5.03
#